data_AF-A0A5N8VQ96-F1
#
_entry.id   AF-A0A5N8VQ96-F1
#
_cell.length_a   1.000
_cell.length_b   1.000
_cell.length_c   1.000
_cell.angle_alpha   90.00
_cell.angle_beta   90.00
_cell.angle_gamma   90.00
#
_symmetry.space_group_name_H-M   'P 1'
#
loop_
_entity.id
_entity.type
_entity.pdbx_description
1 polymer ?
#
loop_
_entity_poly.entity_id
_entity_poly.type
_entity_poly.pdbx_seq_one_letter_code
_entity_poly.pdbx_strand_id
1 'polypeptide(L)' 'ETAPTLAALAAVPGPVPRRVAALLGPPPVARAWPPLFTSAGMAAWTAAGGAALSAMSSANSAVTMFTILKAATPL' A
#
# COMPACT_ATOMS: atom_id res chain seq x y z
N GLU A 1 19.62 0.45 7.25
CA GLU A 1 20.62 0.95 6.29
C GLU A 1 19.95 1.19 4.94
N THR A 2 19.69 2.44 4.58
CA THR A 2 18.94 2.85 3.35
C THR A 2 19.77 3.79 2.47
N ALA A 3 21.09 3.75 2.61
CA ALA A 3 22.02 4.65 1.94
C ALA A 3 22.16 4.48 0.41
N PRO A 4 22.05 3.28 -0.22
CA PRO A 4 22.45 3.16 -1.62
C PRO A 4 21.44 3.77 -2.62
N THR A 5 20.17 3.93 -2.22
CA THR A 5 19.12 4.48 -3.10
C THR A 5 19.19 6.01 -3.22
N LEU A 6 19.56 6.72 -2.15
CA LEU A 6 19.66 8.19 -2.18
C LEU A 6 20.91 8.68 -2.93
N ALA A 7 22.02 7.95 -2.86
CA ALA A 7 23.25 8.28 -3.58
C ALA A 7 23.05 8.28 -5.11
N ALA A 8 22.19 7.41 -5.63
CA ALA A 8 21.85 7.35 -7.05
C ALA A 8 20.97 8.53 -7.52
N LEU A 9 20.25 9.19 -6.62
CA LEU A 9 19.43 10.37 -6.91
C LEU A 9 20.23 11.68 -6.88
N ALA A 10 21.31 11.74 -6.10
CA ALA A 10 22.11 12.94 -5.90
C ALA A 10 23.23 13.13 -6.96
N ALA A 11 23.57 12.08 -7.70
CA ALA A 11 24.63 12.12 -8.71
C ALA A 11 24.06 12.59 -10.07
N VAL A 12 24.32 13.85 -10.41
CA VAL A 12 24.22 14.47 -11.74
C VAL A 12 22.81 14.93 -12.16
N PRO A 13 22.62 16.20 -12.58
CA PRO A 13 21.44 16.65 -13.32
C PRO A 13 21.54 16.12 -14.76
N GLY A 14 21.49 14.79 -14.90
CA GLY A 14 21.40 14.09 -16.17
C GLY A 14 19.95 13.86 -16.58
N PRO A 15 19.70 13.41 -17.83
CA PRO A 15 18.36 13.09 -18.30
C PRO A 15 17.62 12.24 -17.27
N VAL A 16 16.42 12.69 -16.90
CA VAL A 16 15.61 12.10 -15.83
C VAL A 16 15.56 10.57 -16.01
N PRO A 17 15.91 9.77 -14.98
CA PRO A 17 15.82 8.32 -15.05
C PRO A 17 14.44 7.91 -15.58
N ARG A 18 14.38 6.98 -16.54
CA ARG A 18 13.13 6.63 -17.23
C ARG A 18 11.95 6.31 -16.30
N ARG A 19 12.22 5.83 -15.07
CA ARG A 19 11.23 5.61 -14.01
C ARG A 19 10.65 6.91 -13.46
N VAL A 20 11.49 7.91 -13.18
CA VAL A 20 11.05 9.24 -12.73
C VAL A 20 10.39 9.98 -13.88
N ALA A 21 10.88 9.84 -15.12
CA ALA A 21 10.23 10.40 -16.30
C ALA A 21 8.84 9.78 -16.54
N ALA A 22 8.65 8.49 -16.20
CA ALA A 22 7.34 7.84 -16.24
C ALA A 22 6.40 8.30 -15.11
N LEU A 23 6.94 8.68 -13.95
CA LEU A 23 6.16 9.30 -12.85
C LEU A 23 5.79 10.76 -13.16
N LEU A 24 6.63 11.47 -13.92
CA LEU A 24 6.37 12.81 -14.44
C LEU A 24 5.55 12.78 -15.75
N GLY A 25 5.37 11.60 -16.35
CA GLY A 25 4.48 11.40 -17.47
C GLY A 25 3.02 11.56 -17.04
N PRO A 26 2.10 11.79 -17.99
CA PRO A 26 0.68 11.93 -17.69
C PRO A 26 0.20 10.79 -16.78
N PRO A 27 -0.54 11.11 -15.68
CA PRO A 27 -0.97 10.09 -14.74
C PRO A 27 -1.70 8.99 -15.48
N PRO A 28 -1.38 7.71 -15.19
CA PRO A 28 -2.03 6.60 -15.86
C PRO A 28 -3.54 6.79 -15.68
N VAL A 29 -4.26 6.88 -16.81
CA VAL A 29 -5.72 6.93 -16.81
C VAL A 29 -6.18 5.82 -15.90
N ALA A 30 -6.92 6.18 -14.83
CA ALA A 30 -7.44 5.23 -13.87
C ALA A 30 -8.33 4.24 -14.63
N ARG A 31 -7.73 3.14 -15.05
CA ARG A 31 -8.44 2.06 -15.72
C ARG A 31 -9.33 1.44 -14.65
N ALA A 32 -10.62 1.29 -14.97
CA ALA A 32 -11.51 0.48 -14.17
C ALA A 32 -10.82 -0.84 -13.81
N TRP A 33 -11.01 -1.29 -12.57
CA TRP A 33 -10.30 -2.41 -11.96
C TRP A 33 -10.05 -3.57 -12.92
N PRO A 34 -8.84 -4.14 -12.94
CA PRO A 34 -8.50 -5.20 -13.89
C PRO A 34 -9.46 -6.39 -13.70
N PRO A 35 -9.97 -6.96 -14.81
CA PRO A 35 -10.88 -8.09 -14.75
C PRO A 35 -10.18 -9.30 -14.12
N LEU A 36 -10.91 -10.01 -13.24
CA LEU A 36 -10.45 -11.23 -12.54
C LEU A 36 -9.91 -12.33 -13.49
N PHE A 37 -10.29 -12.29 -14.77
CA PHE A 37 -9.87 -13.26 -15.78
C PHE A 37 -8.42 -13.09 -16.25
N THR A 38 -7.70 -12.11 -15.73
CA THR A 38 -6.26 -11.90 -16.01
C THR A 38 -5.44 -12.21 -14.77
N SER A 39 -4.19 -12.69 -14.93
CA SER A 39 -3.27 -12.92 -13.81
C SER A 39 -3.06 -11.66 -12.97
N ALA A 40 -2.92 -10.51 -13.63
CA ALA A 40 -2.81 -9.20 -12.99
C ALA A 40 -4.09 -8.81 -12.22
N GLY A 41 -5.27 -9.15 -12.76
CA GLY A 41 -6.55 -8.96 -12.08
C GLY A 41 -6.66 -9.78 -10.82
N MET A 42 -6.35 -11.08 -10.88
CA MET A 42 -6.31 -11.95 -9.69
C MET A 42 -5.37 -11.39 -8.62
N ALA A 43 -4.15 -10.98 -8.99
CA ALA A 43 -3.19 -10.41 -8.05
C ALA A 43 -3.71 -9.12 -7.39
N ALA A 44 -4.37 -8.24 -8.15
CA ALA A 44 -4.95 -7.02 -7.61
C ALA A 44 -6.13 -7.31 -6.65
N TRP A 45 -7.02 -8.24 -7.01
CA TRP A 45 -8.15 -8.64 -6.17
C TRP A 45 -7.72 -9.36 -4.89
N THR A 46 -6.71 -10.23 -4.95
CA THR A 46 -6.19 -10.90 -3.75
C THR A 46 -5.48 -9.92 -2.82
N ALA A 47 -4.69 -8.99 -3.36
CA ALA A 47 -4.03 -7.96 -2.56
C ALA A 47 -5.05 -7.04 -1.88
N ALA A 48 -6.08 -6.59 -2.60
CA ALA A 48 -7.14 -5.78 -2.03
C ALA A 48 -7.96 -6.54 -0.97
N GLY A 49 -8.29 -7.81 -1.23
CA GLY A 49 -8.92 -8.69 -0.25
C GLY A 49 -8.07 -8.86 1.00
N GLY A 50 -6.76 -9.08 0.86
CA GLY A 50 -5.81 -9.17 1.97
C GLY A 50 -5.70 -7.89 2.79
N ALA A 51 -5.73 -6.72 2.14
CA ALA A 51 -5.75 -5.43 2.81
C ALA A 51 -7.05 -5.24 3.62
N ALA A 52 -8.20 -5.60 3.06
CA ALA A 52 -9.48 -5.56 3.76
C ALA A 52 -9.51 -6.50 4.98
N LEU A 53 -9.00 -7.73 4.82
CA LEU A 53 -8.88 -8.69 5.92
C LEU A 53 -7.95 -8.18 7.04
N SER A 54 -6.82 -7.56 6.68
CA SER A 54 -5.90 -6.95 7.67
C SER A 54 -6.56 -5.81 8.44
N ALA A 55 -7.34 -4.95 7.76
CA ALA A 55 -8.09 -3.87 8.40
C ALA A 55 -9.16 -4.42 9.36
N MET A 56 -9.90 -5.46 8.96
CA MET A 56 -10.89 -6.12 9.83
C MET A 56 -10.22 -6.79 11.04
N SER A 57 -9.08 -7.45 10.85
CA SER A 57 -8.32 -8.04 11.95
C SER A 57 -7.85 -6.99 12.97
N SER A 58 -7.33 -5.86 12.49
CA SER A 58 -6.95 -4.71 13.34
C SER A 58 -8.14 -4.17 14.12
N ALA A 59 -9.31 -4.02 13.46
CA ALA A 59 -10.54 -3.60 14.12
C ALA A 59 -10.97 -4.57 15.22
N ASN A 60 -10.92 -5.89 14.97
CA ASN A 60 -11.24 -6.92 15.98
C ASN A 60 -10.30 -6.85 17.18
N SER A 61 -9.00 -6.65 16.93
CA SER A 61 -8.00 -6.49 17.99
C SER A 61 -8.27 -5.23 18.83
N ALA A 62 -8.64 -4.13 18.20
CA ALA A 62 -9.00 -2.88 18.88
C ALA A 62 -10.27 -3.05 19.75
N VAL A 63 -11.31 -3.72 19.23
CA VAL A 63 -12.53 -4.02 19.99
C VAL A 63 -12.22 -4.91 21.20
N THR A 64 -11.36 -5.91 21.02
CA THR A 64 -10.95 -6.81 22.13
C THR A 64 -10.23 -6.01 23.22
N MET A 65 -9.23 -5.19 22.83
CA MET A 65 -8.48 -4.35 23.76
C MET A 65 -9.38 -3.35 24.49
N PHE A 66 -10.30 -2.70 23.77
CA PHE A 66 -11.28 -1.79 24.35
C PHE A 66 -12.18 -2.49 25.36
N THR A 67 -12.67 -3.69 25.04
CA THR A 67 -13.52 -4.48 25.93
C THR A 67 -12.78 -4.89 27.21
N ILE A 68 -11.52 -5.32 27.08
CA ILE A 68 -10.67 -5.65 28.23
C ILE A 68 -10.47 -4.41 29.11
N LEU A 69 -10.16 -3.26 28.52
CA LEU A 69 -9.98 -2.01 29.27
C LEU A 69 -11.25 -1.62 30.02
N LYS A 70 -12.42 -1.73 29.37
CA LYS A 70 -13.72 -1.47 29.97
C LYS A 70 -14.05 -2.42 31.12
N ALA A 71 -13.68 -3.69 31.01
CA ALA A 71 -13.87 -4.68 32.08
C ALA A 71 -12.89 -4.45 33.25
N ALA A 72 -11.66 -4.04 32.95
CA ALA A 72 -10.61 -3.77 33.94
C ALA A 72 -10.78 -2.42 34.65
N THR A 73 -11.61 -1.52 34.12
CA THR A 73 -12.04 -0.28 34.77
C THR A 73 -13.49 -0.40 35.24
N PRO A 74 -13.76 -1.12 36.34
CA PRO A 74 -15.02 -0.97 37.06
C PRO A 74 -14.99 0.43 37.68
N LEU A 75 -15.85 1.32 37.19
CA LEU A 75 -16.17 2.58 37.87
C LEU A 75 -17.01 2.29 39.12
#